data_AF-A0A5C3MMY9-F1
#
_entry.id   AF-A0A5C3MMY9-F1
#
_cell.length_a   1.000
_cell.length_b   1.000
_cell.length_c   1.000
_cell.angle_alpha   90.00
_cell.angle_beta   90.00
_cell.angle_gamma   90.00
#
_symmetry.space_group_name_H-M   'P 1'
#
loop_
_entity.id
_entity.type
_entity.pdbx_description
1 polymer ?
#
loop_
_entity_poly.entity_id
_entity_poly.type
_entity_poly.pdbx_seq_one_letter_code
_entity_poly.pdbx_strand_id
1 'polypeptide(L)'
;MSSVATNNKAFLCQGNEDSLISAMVSKAAKSGPPNPLLSSDDDEQVSDSEVHTPTLSQAGLTNSEDQIITDPYLTQFDLIVNVFLHIACCKTCMVALTPDSLGGHMKNNHKGFWREMDMQKAVCTLERLGVSAELPVVSAGEILPEIQGLQVYDGLVCSQCALVRLNRKSMLEHFSHHHKNLKPPVGFQACKAQRLTSGSGTSSSFFQITVSPTSAVATWETVVSTVQ
;
A
#
# COMPACT_ATOMS: atom_id res chain seq x y z
N MET A 1 -2.54 33.85 15.46
CA MET A 1 -3.18 33.64 14.14
C MET A 1 -2.07 33.42 13.14
N SER A 2 -1.61 32.17 12.99
CA SER A 2 -0.49 31.83 12.11
C SER A 2 -1.04 31.44 10.74
N SER A 3 -0.71 32.23 9.73
CA SER A 3 -1.12 32.03 8.35
C SER A 3 -0.22 30.96 7.72
N VAL A 4 -0.78 29.78 7.42
CA VAL A 4 -0.09 28.71 6.70
C VAL A 4 -0.18 29.04 5.22
N ALA A 5 0.96 29.38 4.61
CA ALA A 5 1.07 29.62 3.18
C ALA A 5 1.02 28.28 2.43
N THR A 6 -0.12 27.97 1.81
CA THR A 6 -0.24 26.86 0.86
C THR A 6 0.31 27.30 -0.49
N ASN A 7 1.49 26.80 -0.85
CA ASN A 7 2.06 26.94 -2.19
C ASN A 7 1.25 26.09 -3.19
N ASN A 8 0.19 26.67 -3.74
CA ASN A 8 -0.58 26.11 -4.85
C ASN A 8 0.22 26.22 -6.16
N LYS A 9 1.02 25.20 -6.46
CA LYS A 9 1.60 25.02 -7.79
C LYS A 9 0.47 24.52 -8.70
N ALA A 10 -0.14 25.41 -9.47
CA ALA A 10 -1.15 25.05 -10.46
C ALA A 10 -0.51 24.14 -11.53
N PHE A 11 -0.70 22.83 -11.39
CA PHE A 11 -0.25 21.84 -12.35
C PHE A 11 -1.34 21.67 -13.41
N LEU A 12 -1.10 22.19 -14.60
CA LEU A 12 -1.99 22.04 -15.74
C LEU A 12 -1.81 20.63 -16.31
N CYS A 13 -2.73 19.72 -15.99
CA CYS A 13 -2.95 18.50 -16.77
C CYS A 13 -3.46 18.90 -18.18
N GLN A 14 -2.57 19.34 -19.07
CA GLN A 14 -2.90 19.51 -20.48
C GLN A 14 -2.88 18.14 -21.14
N GLY A 15 -4.07 17.65 -21.51
CA GLY A 15 -4.23 16.39 -22.20
C GLY A 15 -3.53 16.41 -23.56
N ASN A 16 -2.55 15.52 -23.72
CA ASN A 16 -1.99 15.19 -25.01
C ASN A 16 -2.67 13.90 -25.47
N GLU A 17 -3.56 13.98 -26.45
CA GLU A 17 -4.48 12.90 -26.85
C GLU A 17 -3.83 11.84 -27.77
N ASP A 18 -2.52 11.88 -28.02
CA ASP A 18 -1.89 11.16 -29.14
C ASP A 18 -0.80 10.13 -28.75
N SER A 19 -1.04 9.17 -27.85
CA SER A 19 -0.06 8.08 -27.67
C SER A 19 -0.58 6.74 -27.10
N LEU A 20 -1.43 6.06 -27.86
CA LEU A 20 -1.72 4.61 -27.75
C LEU A 20 -2.08 4.16 -29.19
N ILE A 21 -1.49 3.21 -29.92
CA ILE A 21 -0.83 1.93 -29.64
C ILE A 21 0.00 1.55 -30.88
N SER A 22 1.29 1.21 -30.72
CA SER A 22 2.03 0.35 -31.66
C SER A 22 3.17 -0.37 -30.94
N ALA A 23 2.96 -1.66 -30.64
CA ALA A 23 4.00 -2.66 -30.35
C ALA A 23 3.37 -4.05 -30.55
N MET A 24 3.45 -4.63 -31.74
CA MET A 24 4.51 -5.53 -32.23
C MET A 24 4.38 -6.98 -31.77
N VAL A 25 3.89 -7.79 -32.71
CA VAL A 25 4.12 -9.23 -32.86
C VAL A 25 5.58 -9.45 -33.24
N SER A 26 6.30 -10.32 -32.53
CA SER A 26 7.41 -11.08 -33.11
C SER A 26 7.70 -12.34 -32.29
N LYS A 27 7.88 -13.43 -33.03
CA LYS A 27 7.99 -14.82 -32.58
C LYS A 27 9.33 -15.36 -33.09
N ALA A 28 9.92 -16.25 -32.29
CA ALA A 28 10.84 -17.35 -32.66
C ALA A 28 12.39 -17.16 -32.59
N ALA A 29 12.98 -18.05 -31.76
CA ALA A 29 14.22 -18.83 -31.92
C ALA A 29 15.57 -18.07 -31.75
N LYS A 30 16.65 -18.59 -31.14
CA LYS A 30 17.28 -19.92 -31.19
C LYS A 30 18.29 -20.11 -30.03
N SER A 31 18.66 -21.36 -29.78
CA SER A 31 19.66 -21.92 -28.85
C SER A 31 21.13 -21.51 -29.08
N GLY A 32 21.93 -21.47 -27.99
CA GLY A 32 23.39 -21.60 -27.98
C GLY A 32 23.96 -21.70 -26.53
N PRO A 33 24.85 -22.67 -26.20
CA PRO A 33 25.47 -22.81 -24.87
C PRO A 33 26.95 -22.32 -24.90
N PRO A 34 27.81 -22.59 -23.87
CA PRO A 34 28.27 -21.63 -22.85
C PRO A 34 29.79 -21.32 -22.91
N ASN A 35 30.29 -20.60 -21.87
CA ASN A 35 31.69 -20.32 -21.43
C ASN A 35 32.36 -19.01 -21.92
N PRO A 36 33.45 -18.51 -21.27
CA PRO A 36 34.12 -18.92 -20.01
C PRO A 36 34.41 -17.78 -19.01
N LEU A 37 34.90 -18.21 -17.83
CA LEU A 37 35.77 -17.51 -16.86
C LEU A 37 36.59 -16.32 -17.41
N LEU A 38 36.62 -15.21 -16.67
CA LEU A 38 37.86 -14.46 -16.45
C LEU A 38 37.78 -13.62 -15.16
N SER A 39 38.84 -13.72 -14.39
CA SER A 39 39.23 -13.06 -13.14
C SER A 39 39.58 -11.58 -13.30
N SER A 40 39.38 -10.80 -12.25
CA SER A 40 40.41 -9.87 -11.73
C SER A 40 40.01 -9.28 -10.39
N ASP A 41 40.91 -9.47 -9.43
CA ASP A 41 41.06 -8.76 -8.17
C ASP A 41 41.37 -7.29 -8.43
N ASP A 42 40.63 -6.37 -7.80
CA ASP A 42 41.07 -4.99 -7.61
C ASP A 42 40.66 -4.52 -6.21
N ASP A 43 41.71 -4.31 -5.41
CA ASP A 43 41.80 -3.63 -4.13
C ASP A 43 41.41 -2.15 -4.31
N GLU A 44 40.34 -1.67 -3.67
CA GLU A 44 40.11 -0.24 -3.57
C GLU A 44 39.60 0.20 -2.19
N GLN A 45 40.10 1.38 -1.81
CA GLN A 45 40.39 1.81 -0.46
C GLN A 45 39.16 2.23 0.35
N VAL A 46 39.23 1.90 1.63
CA VAL A 46 38.34 2.36 2.69
C VAL A 46 38.53 3.87 2.91
N SER A 47 37.54 4.66 2.52
CA SER A 47 37.40 6.06 2.95
C SER A 47 36.23 6.18 3.93
N ASP A 48 36.56 6.30 5.21
CA ASP A 48 35.65 6.60 6.31
C ASP A 48 34.98 7.96 6.08
N SER A 49 33.70 7.95 5.71
CA SER A 49 32.85 9.14 5.70
C SER A 49 31.74 8.91 6.71
N GLU A 50 31.84 9.61 7.85
CA GLU A 50 30.83 9.64 8.91
C GLU A 50 29.53 10.25 8.37
N VAL A 51 28.69 9.40 7.78
CA VAL A 51 27.33 9.73 7.37
C VAL A 51 26.51 9.95 8.64
N HIS A 52 26.39 11.22 9.02
CA HIS A 52 25.41 11.69 9.98
C HIS A 52 24.01 11.39 9.40
N THR A 53 23.46 10.26 9.80
CA THR A 53 22.10 9.88 9.48
C THR A 53 21.16 10.81 10.25
N PRO A 54 20.32 11.61 9.57
CA PRO A 54 19.34 12.43 10.25
C PRO A 54 18.37 11.49 10.95
N THR A 55 18.44 11.47 12.28
CA THR A 55 17.50 10.76 13.13
C THR A 55 16.15 11.45 12.97
N LEU A 56 15.30 10.87 12.12
CA LEU A 56 13.90 11.22 11.95
C LEU A 56 13.23 11.00 13.30
N SER A 57 13.13 12.11 14.04
CA SER A 57 12.45 12.17 15.31
C SER A 57 10.99 11.83 15.05
N GLN A 58 10.54 10.69 15.58
CA GLN A 58 9.14 10.28 15.63
C GLN A 58 8.36 11.31 16.48
N ALA A 59 8.07 12.46 15.88
CA ALA A 59 7.13 13.42 16.43
C ALA A 59 5.76 12.74 16.43
N GLY A 60 5.18 12.62 17.62
CA GLY A 60 3.92 11.92 17.86
C GLY A 60 2.87 12.28 16.82
N LEU A 61 2.46 11.27 16.06
CA LEU A 61 1.30 11.32 15.17
C LEU A 61 0.07 11.48 16.07
N THR A 62 -0.27 12.73 16.39
CA THR A 62 -1.53 13.06 17.02
C THR A 62 -2.64 12.54 16.11
N ASN A 63 -3.53 11.72 16.65
CA ASN A 63 -4.71 11.18 15.99
C ASN A 63 -5.54 12.31 15.34
N SER A 64 -5.20 12.72 14.12
CA SER A 64 -6.06 13.54 13.29
C SER A 64 -7.21 12.65 12.87
N GLU A 65 -8.39 12.94 13.42
CA GLU A 65 -9.61 12.13 13.27
C GLU A 65 -10.07 11.99 11.80
N ASP A 66 -9.62 12.88 10.91
CA ASP A 66 -9.93 12.88 9.49
C ASP A 66 -8.69 12.56 8.63
N GLN A 67 -8.38 11.28 8.45
CA GLN A 67 -7.33 10.84 7.52
C GLN A 67 -7.83 10.74 6.06
N ILE A 68 -9.14 10.91 5.83
CA ILE A 68 -9.76 10.69 4.53
C ILE A 68 -10.24 11.99 3.91
N ILE A 69 -9.84 12.21 2.65
CA ILE A 69 -10.46 13.20 1.77
C ILE A 69 -11.39 12.46 0.80
N THR A 70 -12.59 13.00 0.64
CA THR A 70 -13.52 12.63 -0.42
C THR A 70 -13.50 13.67 -1.53
N ASP A 71 -13.56 13.19 -2.77
CA ASP A 71 -13.74 14.03 -3.95
C ASP A 71 -15.04 13.59 -4.66
N PRO A 72 -15.93 14.51 -5.06
CA PRO A 72 -17.21 14.13 -5.65
C PRO A 72 -17.10 13.26 -6.91
N TYR A 73 -16.01 13.40 -7.67
CA TYR A 73 -15.77 12.58 -8.85
C TYR A 73 -15.29 11.17 -8.45
N LEU A 74 -14.31 11.07 -7.55
CA LEU A 74 -13.79 9.79 -7.07
C LEU A 74 -14.84 8.98 -6.29
N THR A 75 -15.70 9.66 -5.55
CA THR A 75 -16.75 9.03 -4.73
C THR A 75 -17.76 8.27 -5.59
N GLN A 76 -18.00 8.68 -6.84
CA GLN A 76 -18.87 7.96 -7.78
C GLN A 76 -18.37 6.55 -8.12
N PHE A 77 -17.06 6.32 -7.92
CA PHE A 77 -16.38 5.06 -8.20
C PHE A 77 -15.95 4.34 -6.92
N ASP A 78 -16.53 4.69 -5.77
CA ASP A 78 -16.17 4.16 -4.45
C ASP A 78 -14.69 4.35 -4.11
N LEU A 79 -14.08 5.46 -4.55
CA LEU A 79 -12.69 5.80 -4.23
C LEU A 79 -12.63 6.90 -3.17
N ILE A 80 -11.71 6.74 -2.24
CA ILE A 80 -11.36 7.75 -1.22
C ILE A 80 -9.84 7.93 -1.19
N VAL A 81 -9.37 9.06 -0.68
CA VAL A 81 -7.92 9.32 -0.54
C VAL A 81 -7.56 9.36 0.94
N ASN A 82 -6.61 8.52 1.35
CA ASN A 82 -5.98 8.63 2.66
C ASN A 82 -4.80 9.60 2.55
N VAL A 83 -4.92 10.75 3.22
CA VAL A 83 -3.89 11.81 3.16
C VAL A 83 -2.66 11.52 3.98
N PHE A 84 -2.78 10.69 5.03
CA PHE A 84 -1.66 10.35 5.89
C PHE A 84 -0.64 9.49 5.13
N LEU A 85 -1.12 8.55 4.32
CA LEU A 85 -0.28 7.66 3.51
C LEU A 85 -0.17 8.07 2.04
N HIS A 86 -0.86 9.13 1.63
CA HIS A 86 -0.91 9.56 0.23
C HIS A 86 -1.33 8.43 -0.72
N ILE A 87 -2.38 7.68 -0.35
CA ILE A 87 -2.89 6.54 -1.16
C ILE A 87 -4.36 6.73 -1.51
N ALA A 88 -4.77 6.21 -2.66
CA ALA A 88 -6.17 6.00 -2.96
C ALA A 88 -6.62 4.65 -2.41
N CYS A 89 -7.81 4.57 -1.82
CA CYS A 89 -8.41 3.32 -1.37
C CYS A 89 -9.73 3.09 -2.11
N CYS A 90 -9.94 1.87 -2.62
CA CYS A 90 -11.25 1.44 -3.10
C CYS A 90 -12.08 0.95 -1.93
N LYS A 91 -13.24 1.57 -1.67
CA LYS A 91 -14.12 1.24 -0.54
C LYS A 91 -14.75 -0.14 -0.69
N THR A 92 -15.07 -0.56 -1.91
CA THR A 92 -15.70 -1.87 -2.16
C THR A 92 -14.70 -3.01 -1.98
N CYS A 93 -13.49 -2.87 -2.53
CA CYS A 93 -12.45 -3.90 -2.45
C CYS A 93 -11.59 -3.79 -1.18
N MET A 94 -11.62 -2.65 -0.51
CA MET A 94 -10.83 -2.29 0.67
C MET A 94 -9.32 -2.50 0.48
N VAL A 95 -8.81 -2.04 -0.66
CA VAL A 95 -7.39 -2.09 -1.06
C VAL A 95 -6.88 -0.70 -1.44
N ALA A 96 -5.59 -0.48 -1.21
CA ALA A 96 -4.86 0.67 -1.67
C ALA A 96 -4.51 0.55 -3.16
N LEU A 97 -4.54 1.68 -3.87
CA LEU A 97 -4.30 1.80 -5.29
C LEU A 97 -3.33 2.96 -5.54
N THR A 98 -2.36 2.71 -6.42
CA THR A 98 -1.61 3.77 -7.11
C THR A 98 -2.37 4.25 -8.34
N PRO A 99 -2.09 5.47 -8.84
CA PRO A 99 -2.65 5.96 -10.10
C PRO A 99 -2.49 4.96 -11.25
N ASP A 100 -1.31 4.33 -11.38
CA ASP A 100 -1.01 3.36 -12.43
C ASP A 100 -1.84 2.07 -12.30
N SER A 101 -2.06 1.61 -11.07
CA SER A 101 -2.80 0.37 -10.79
C SER A 101 -4.33 0.54 -10.92
N LEU A 102 -4.82 1.78 -10.88
CA LEU A 102 -6.24 2.10 -10.82
C LEU A 102 -7.03 1.52 -12.00
N GLY A 103 -6.58 1.76 -13.23
CA GLY A 103 -7.29 1.31 -14.43
C GLY A 103 -7.42 -0.22 -14.49
N GLY A 104 -6.33 -0.93 -14.16
CA GLY A 104 -6.33 -2.39 -14.07
C GLY A 104 -7.27 -2.91 -12.98
N HIS A 105 -7.26 -2.27 -11.81
CA HIS A 105 -8.14 -2.62 -10.70
C HIS A 105 -9.63 -2.44 -11.06
N MET A 106 -10.00 -1.27 -11.60
CA MET A 106 -11.38 -0.95 -11.96
C MET A 106 -11.91 -1.90 -13.04
N LYS A 107 -11.10 -2.18 -14.07
CA LYS A 107 -11.47 -3.12 -15.13
C LYS A 107 -11.74 -4.54 -14.61
N ASN A 108 -10.94 -5.01 -13.67
CA ASN A 108 -11.01 -6.39 -13.17
C ASN A 108 -12.09 -6.59 -12.10
N ASN A 109 -12.28 -5.60 -11.21
CA ASN A 109 -13.13 -5.74 -10.03
C ASN A 109 -14.43 -4.93 -10.12
N HIS A 110 -14.52 -3.93 -11.00
CA HIS A 110 -15.66 -3.02 -11.13
C HIS A 110 -16.18 -2.93 -12.58
N LYS A 111 -16.54 -4.09 -13.17
CA LYS A 111 -16.87 -4.22 -14.60
C LYS A 111 -17.95 -3.27 -15.12
N GLY A 112 -18.92 -2.88 -14.28
CA GLY A 112 -19.98 -1.93 -14.64
C GLY A 112 -19.50 -0.49 -14.72
N PHE A 113 -18.73 -0.05 -13.72
CA PHE A 113 -18.34 1.35 -13.56
C PHE A 113 -17.11 1.74 -14.38
N TRP A 114 -16.22 0.78 -14.69
CA TRP A 114 -14.94 1.11 -15.34
C TRP A 114 -15.13 1.81 -16.70
N ARG A 115 -16.19 1.50 -17.45
CA ARG A 115 -16.45 2.09 -18.77
C ARG A 115 -16.90 3.56 -18.70
N GLU A 116 -17.47 3.95 -17.57
CA GLU A 116 -17.96 5.31 -17.31
C GLU A 116 -16.86 6.21 -16.71
N MET A 117 -15.76 5.58 -16.25
CA MET A 117 -14.65 6.27 -15.65
C MET A 117 -13.73 6.89 -16.69
N ASP A 118 -13.73 8.22 -16.75
CA ASP A 118 -12.66 8.99 -17.39
C ASP A 118 -11.35 8.81 -16.61
N MET A 119 -10.53 7.87 -17.09
CA MET A 119 -9.27 7.50 -16.44
C MET A 119 -8.30 8.67 -16.32
N GLN A 120 -8.28 9.58 -17.30
CA GLN A 120 -7.38 10.73 -17.26
C GLN A 120 -7.82 11.71 -16.17
N LYS A 121 -9.11 12.00 -16.10
CA LYS A 121 -9.67 12.84 -15.03
C LYS A 121 -9.45 12.23 -13.66
N ALA A 122 -9.58 10.91 -13.53
CA ALA A 122 -9.32 10.21 -12.28
C ALA A 122 -7.86 10.35 -11.83
N VAL A 123 -6.90 10.07 -12.72
CA VAL A 123 -5.47 10.19 -12.42
C VAL A 123 -5.11 11.63 -12.05
N CYS A 124 -5.53 12.63 -12.84
CA CYS A 124 -5.29 14.04 -12.51
C CYS A 124 -5.93 14.45 -11.17
N THR A 125 -7.07 13.87 -10.81
CA THR A 125 -7.71 14.10 -9.50
C THR A 125 -6.89 13.50 -8.37
N LEU A 126 -6.39 12.28 -8.52
CA LEU A 126 -5.52 11.63 -7.54
C LEU A 126 -4.20 12.39 -7.35
N GLU A 127 -3.55 12.81 -8.44
CA GLU A 127 -2.34 13.62 -8.39
C GLU A 127 -2.58 14.96 -7.70
N ARG A 128 -3.68 15.65 -8.02
CA ARG A 128 -4.08 16.91 -7.35
C ARG A 128 -4.31 16.73 -5.86
N LEU A 129 -4.82 15.58 -5.43
CA LEU A 129 -5.01 15.22 -4.03
C LEU A 129 -3.72 14.70 -3.37
N GLY A 130 -2.60 14.70 -4.09
CA GLY A 130 -1.29 14.32 -3.57
C GLY A 130 -1.15 12.82 -3.35
N VAL A 131 -1.85 11.98 -4.12
CA VAL A 131 -1.65 10.52 -4.09
C VAL A 131 -0.29 10.18 -4.72
N SER A 132 0.48 9.37 -4.01
CA SER A 132 1.79 8.88 -4.45
C SER A 132 1.67 7.92 -5.62
N ALA A 133 2.65 7.98 -6.53
CA ALA A 133 2.79 7.01 -7.62
C ALA A 133 3.13 5.60 -7.10
N GLU A 134 3.75 5.51 -5.93
CA GLU A 134 4.14 4.26 -5.27
C GLU A 134 3.40 4.09 -3.95
N LEU A 135 3.09 2.84 -3.60
CA LEU A 135 2.54 2.53 -2.29
C LEU A 135 3.62 2.65 -1.21
N PRO A 136 3.28 3.14 0.00
CA PRO A 136 4.23 3.22 1.09
C PRO A 136 4.75 1.83 1.46
N VAL A 137 6.04 1.75 1.76
CA VAL A 137 6.66 0.54 2.31
C VAL A 137 6.44 0.56 3.81
N VAL A 138 5.63 -0.36 4.31
CA VAL A 138 5.45 -0.55 5.75
C VAL A 138 6.61 -1.38 6.28
N SER A 139 7.37 -0.82 7.23
CA SER A 139 8.53 -1.49 7.80
C SER A 139 8.10 -2.68 8.65
N ALA A 140 8.83 -3.78 8.56
CA ALA A 140 8.56 -4.95 9.38
C ALA A 140 8.70 -4.60 10.87
N GLY A 141 7.62 -4.72 11.63
CA GLY A 141 7.59 -4.48 13.09
C GLY A 141 6.96 -3.15 13.48
N GLU A 142 6.73 -2.30 12.49
CA GLU A 142 5.98 -1.08 12.70
C GLU A 142 4.50 -1.40 12.97
N ILE A 143 3.97 -0.81 14.05
CA ILE A 143 2.55 -0.86 14.37
C ILE A 143 1.96 0.48 13.94
N LEU A 144 1.10 0.46 12.95
CA LEU A 144 0.49 1.67 12.41
C LEU A 144 -0.87 1.95 13.05
N PRO A 145 -1.31 3.21 13.11
CA PRO A 145 -2.73 3.52 13.28
C PRO A 145 -3.55 2.82 12.19
N GLU A 146 -4.78 2.44 12.51
CA GLU A 146 -5.73 1.94 11.52
C GLU A 146 -5.84 2.90 10.33
N ILE A 147 -5.59 2.38 9.13
CA ILE A 147 -5.70 3.12 7.89
C ILE A 147 -7.15 3.00 7.43
N GLN A 148 -7.87 4.11 7.49
CA GLN A 148 -9.26 4.18 7.03
C GLN A 148 -9.35 3.79 5.54
N GLY A 149 -10.38 3.02 5.19
CA GLY A 149 -10.59 2.53 3.82
C GLY A 149 -9.98 1.17 3.50
N LEU A 150 -9.16 0.60 4.40
CA LEU A 150 -8.59 -0.74 4.24
C LEU A 150 -9.27 -1.76 5.16
N GLN A 151 -9.34 -3.00 4.71
CA GLN A 151 -9.98 -4.08 5.48
C GLN A 151 -9.15 -4.40 6.71
N VAL A 152 -9.79 -4.34 7.88
CA VAL A 152 -9.20 -4.84 9.14
C VAL A 152 -9.45 -6.34 9.24
N TYR A 153 -8.39 -7.07 9.61
CA TYR A 153 -8.41 -8.51 9.83
C TYR A 153 -7.99 -8.86 11.25
N ASP A 154 -8.49 -9.98 11.74
CA ASP A 154 -7.93 -10.65 12.92
C ASP A 154 -6.72 -11.48 12.50
N GLY A 155 -5.59 -11.22 13.15
CA GLY A 155 -4.30 -11.83 12.85
C GLY A 155 -3.61 -12.40 14.07
N LEU A 156 -2.49 -13.07 13.79
CA LEU A 156 -1.53 -13.56 14.76
C LEU A 156 -0.18 -12.95 14.40
N VAL A 157 0.56 -12.49 15.42
CA VAL A 157 1.94 -12.01 15.26
C VAL A 157 2.92 -13.10 15.72
N CYS A 158 4.02 -13.24 14.98
CA CYS A 158 5.09 -14.16 15.33
C CYS A 158 5.80 -13.67 16.60
N SER A 159 6.20 -14.59 17.49
CA SER A 159 6.88 -14.23 18.74
C SER A 159 8.38 -13.91 18.57
N GLN A 160 8.93 -14.13 17.37
CA GLN A 160 10.37 -14.00 17.08
C GLN A 160 10.67 -12.95 16.01
N CYS A 161 9.66 -12.51 15.26
CA CYS A 161 9.81 -11.48 14.23
C CYS A 161 8.46 -10.79 14.04
N ALA A 162 8.45 -9.71 13.26
CA ALA A 162 7.25 -8.91 13.03
C ALA A 162 6.24 -9.50 12.03
N LEU A 163 6.41 -10.75 11.58
CA LEU A 163 5.49 -11.32 10.59
C LEU A 163 4.10 -11.50 11.19
N VAL A 164 3.09 -11.03 10.45
CA VAL A 164 1.67 -11.25 10.76
C VAL A 164 1.06 -12.27 9.80
N ARG A 165 0.25 -13.19 10.32
CA ARG A 165 -0.55 -14.15 9.52
C ARG A 165 -1.97 -14.22 10.05
N LEU A 166 -2.93 -14.46 9.16
CA LEU A 166 -4.34 -14.51 9.52
C LEU A 166 -4.79 -15.85 10.12
N ASN A 167 -3.99 -16.90 10.03
CA ASN A 167 -4.35 -18.21 10.56
C ASN A 167 -3.17 -18.94 11.21
N ARG A 168 -3.48 -19.75 12.22
CA ARG A 168 -2.49 -20.49 13.02
C ARG A 168 -1.64 -21.46 12.20
N LYS A 169 -2.24 -22.14 11.21
CA LYS A 169 -1.52 -23.10 10.36
C LYS A 169 -0.35 -22.44 9.61
N SER A 170 -0.63 -21.33 8.92
CA SER A 170 0.39 -20.56 8.19
C SER A 170 1.43 -19.92 9.12
N MET A 171 1.04 -19.56 10.35
CA MET A 171 1.97 -19.04 11.34
C MET A 171 2.93 -20.13 11.87
N LEU A 172 2.42 -21.34 12.14
CA LEU A 172 3.25 -22.48 12.52
C LEU A 172 4.22 -22.88 11.41
N GLU A 173 3.76 -22.88 10.16
CA GLU A 173 4.60 -23.14 8.99
C GLU A 173 5.74 -22.11 8.91
N HIS A 174 5.42 -20.82 8.98
CA HIS A 174 6.43 -19.76 9.06
C HIS A 174 7.43 -20.03 10.20
N PHE A 175 6.95 -20.32 11.40
CA PHE A 175 7.82 -20.53 12.55
C PHE A 175 8.77 -21.72 12.32
N SER A 176 8.25 -22.84 11.81
CA SER A 176 9.06 -24.02 11.52
C SER A 176 10.13 -23.77 10.45
N HIS A 177 9.83 -22.92 9.45
CA HIS A 177 10.76 -22.62 8.36
C HIS A 177 11.80 -21.56 8.71
N HIS A 178 11.42 -20.53 9.46
CA HIS A 178 12.28 -19.37 9.72
C HIS A 178 12.92 -19.39 11.11
N HIS A 179 12.37 -20.13 12.07
CA HIS A 179 12.83 -20.20 13.46
C HIS A 179 13.18 -21.65 13.86
N LYS A 180 13.88 -22.37 12.98
CA LYS A 180 14.18 -23.82 13.07
C LYS A 180 14.83 -24.27 14.38
N ASN A 181 15.59 -23.39 15.03
CA ASN A 181 16.33 -23.69 16.25
C ASN A 181 15.53 -23.44 17.52
N LEU A 182 14.27 -22.99 17.40
CA LEU A 182 13.40 -22.64 18.52
C LEU A 182 12.22 -23.62 18.58
N LYS A 183 11.77 -23.91 19.81
CA LYS A 183 10.55 -24.70 20.01
C LYS A 183 9.33 -23.85 19.62
N PRO A 184 8.38 -24.38 18.83
CA PRO A 184 7.14 -23.66 18.52
C PRO A 184 6.42 -23.21 19.81
N PRO A 185 5.92 -21.97 19.86
CA PRO A 185 5.22 -21.48 21.03
C PRO A 185 3.87 -22.18 21.19
N VAL A 186 3.37 -22.27 22.43
CA VAL A 186 2.06 -22.88 22.73
C VAL A 186 0.93 -22.12 22.05
N GLY A 187 1.08 -20.80 21.91
CA GLY A 187 0.17 -19.91 21.21
C GLY A 187 0.90 -18.72 20.60
N PHE A 188 0.21 -18.03 19.69
CA PHE A 188 0.67 -16.77 19.11
C PHE A 188 -0.18 -15.63 19.67
N GLN A 189 0.41 -14.44 19.77
CA GLN A 189 -0.32 -13.26 20.20
C GLN A 189 -1.31 -12.85 19.11
N ALA A 190 -2.58 -12.64 19.50
CA ALA A 190 -3.60 -12.11 18.61
C ALA A 190 -3.38 -10.61 18.39
N CYS A 191 -3.65 -10.14 17.18
CA CYS A 191 -3.54 -8.73 16.81
C CYS A 191 -4.60 -8.35 15.78
N LYS A 192 -4.77 -7.04 15.58
CA LYS A 192 -5.47 -6.49 14.42
C LYS A 192 -4.46 -6.20 13.32
N ALA A 193 -4.84 -6.47 12.09
CA ALA A 193 -3.93 -6.40 10.96
C ALA A 193 -4.61 -5.78 9.74
N GLN A 194 -3.82 -5.10 8.91
CA GLN A 194 -4.22 -4.63 7.59
C GLN A 194 -3.16 -5.03 6.56
N ARG A 195 -3.50 -4.90 5.28
CA ARG A 195 -2.58 -5.01 4.14
C ARG A 195 -2.96 -3.95 3.12
N LEU A 196 -1.99 -3.43 2.38
CA LEU A 196 -2.27 -2.41 1.36
C LEU A 196 -2.92 -3.04 0.13
N THR A 197 -2.42 -4.17 -0.35
CA THR A 197 -2.91 -4.81 -1.58
C THR A 197 -3.30 -6.27 -1.37
N SER A 198 -4.18 -6.82 -2.20
CA SER A 198 -4.64 -8.20 -2.14
C SER A 198 -3.82 -9.20 -2.98
N GLY A 199 -2.83 -8.72 -3.74
CA GLY A 199 -2.05 -9.51 -4.71
C GLY A 199 -0.78 -10.14 -4.14
N SER A 200 0.15 -10.50 -5.02
CA SER A 200 1.51 -10.92 -4.67
C SER A 200 2.46 -9.72 -4.69
N GLY A 201 3.32 -9.58 -3.68
CA GLY A 201 4.33 -8.52 -3.63
C GLY A 201 4.68 -8.09 -2.20
N THR A 202 5.64 -7.20 -2.02
CA THR A 202 6.02 -6.67 -0.70
C THR A 202 4.86 -5.95 -0.03
N SER A 203 4.13 -5.12 -0.78
CA SER A 203 2.93 -4.38 -0.34
C SER A 203 1.69 -5.25 -0.10
N SER A 204 1.80 -6.58 -0.25
CA SER A 204 0.73 -7.53 0.08
C SER A 204 0.87 -8.14 1.48
N SER A 205 1.96 -7.82 2.17
CA SER A 205 2.23 -8.30 3.51
C SER A 205 1.27 -7.68 4.52
N PHE A 206 0.84 -8.48 5.49
CA PHE A 206 0.07 -7.98 6.62
C PHE A 206 0.99 -7.27 7.61
N PHE A 207 0.52 -6.14 8.12
CA PHE A 207 1.16 -5.39 9.20
C PHE A 207 0.17 -5.20 10.35
N GLN A 208 0.71 -5.04 11.55
CA GLN A 208 -0.07 -4.85 12.76
C GLN A 208 -0.59 -3.42 12.82
N ILE A 209 -1.82 -3.26 13.33
CA ILE A 209 -2.41 -1.94 13.55
C ILE A 209 -2.95 -1.74 14.97
N THR A 210 -3.01 -0.49 15.40
CA THR A 210 -3.83 -0.06 16.54
C THR A 210 -5.17 0.45 16.06
N VAL A 211 -6.24 -0.24 16.46
CA VAL A 211 -7.63 0.15 16.16
C VAL A 211 -8.04 1.26 17.11
N SER A 212 -8.56 2.36 16.56
CA SER A 212 -9.11 3.43 17.39
C SER A 212 -10.41 2.96 18.04
N PRO A 213 -10.68 3.28 19.32
CA PRO A 213 -11.89 2.82 20.02
C PRO A 213 -13.19 3.23 19.30
N THR A 214 -13.17 4.35 18.57
CA THR A 214 -14.29 4.82 17.73
C THR A 214 -14.61 3.86 16.58
N SER A 215 -13.60 3.19 16.00
CA SER A 215 -13.80 2.22 14.90
C SER A 215 -14.47 0.93 15.39
N ALA A 216 -14.24 0.54 16.65
CA ALA A 216 -14.82 -0.68 17.23
C ALA A 216 -16.36 -0.64 17.38
N VAL A 217 -16.98 0.54 17.33
CA VAL A 217 -18.44 0.72 17.46
C VAL A 217 -19.13 0.86 16.10
N ALA A 218 -18.38 1.25 15.05
CA ALA A 218 -18.89 1.38 13.70
C ALA A 218 -18.74 0.07 12.92
N THR A 219 -19.45 -0.98 13.34
CA THR A 219 -19.82 -2.02 12.37
C THR A 219 -20.63 -1.34 11.28
N TRP A 220 -20.04 -1.15 10.10
CA TRP A 220 -20.62 -0.48 8.93
C TRP A 220 -22.02 -1.01 8.55
N GLU A 221 -22.41 -2.18 9.06
CA GLU A 221 -23.77 -2.73 8.99
C GLU A 221 -24.85 -1.79 9.58
N THR A 222 -24.52 -0.87 10.50
CA THR A 222 -25.53 0.02 11.11
C THR A 222 -25.80 1.31 10.33
N VAL A 223 -24.91 1.73 9.42
CA VAL A 223 -25.05 3.02 8.71
C VAL A 223 -25.92 2.91 7.44
N VAL A 224 -26.21 1.69 6.96
CA VAL A 224 -27.02 1.48 5.74
C VAL A 224 -28.52 1.33 6.03
N SER A 225 -28.95 1.28 7.30
CA SER A 225 -30.36 1.06 7.67
C SER A 225 -31.15 2.31 8.08
N THR A 226 -30.65 3.53 7.85
CA THR A 226 -31.39 4.77 8.21
C THR A 226 -31.78 5.62 7.00
N VAL A 227 -32.04 4.97 5.87
CA VAL A 227 -32.75 5.59 4.74
C VAL A 227 -33.88 4.66 4.29
N GLN A 228 -34.93 4.56 5.10
CA GLN A 228 -36.28 4.18 4.68
C GLN A 228 -37.30 5.02 5.41
#